data_AF-A0A2V9JRK9-F1
#
_entry.id   AF-A0A2V9JRK9-F1
#
_cell.length_a   1.000
_cell.length_b   1.000
_cell.length_c   1.000
_cell.angle_alpha   90.00
_cell.angle_beta   90.00
_cell.angle_gamma   90.00
#
_symmetry.space_group_name_H-M   'P 1'
#
loop_
_entity.id
_entity.type
_entity.pdbx_description
1 polymer ?
#
loop_
_entity_poly.entity_id
_entity_poly.type
_entity_poly.pdbx_seq_one_letter_code
_entity_poly.pdbx_strand_id
1 'polypeptide(L)'
;MLVVPLIGVSSYRGYHYTDSTQFCGQVCHSVMHPEYTSYVDSPHARVTCAACHVGPGAGWYVKSKLSGVRQVLAVTFHTYSRPIPTPVLNLRPARE
;
A
#
# COMPACT_ATOMS: atom_id res chain seq x y z
N MET A 1 7.03 7.71 -32.66
CA MET A 1 7.34 6.33 -32.20
C MET A 1 7.86 6.24 -30.74
N LEU A 2 8.25 7.34 -30.07
CA LEU A 2 8.75 7.29 -28.67
C LEU A 2 7.68 7.15 -27.57
N VAL A 3 6.40 7.39 -27.88
CA VAL A 3 5.32 7.43 -26.88
C VAL A 3 5.08 6.06 -26.22
N VAL A 4 5.05 4.99 -27.02
CA VAL A 4 4.81 3.62 -26.51
C VAL A 4 5.91 3.16 -25.53
N PRO A 5 7.22 3.24 -25.87
CA PRO A 5 8.25 2.85 -24.92
C PRO A 5 8.28 3.74 -23.67
N LEU A 6 8.03 5.05 -23.81
CA LEU A 6 7.92 5.95 -22.65
C LEU A 6 6.79 5.55 -21.71
N ILE A 7 5.61 5.26 -22.23
CA ILE A 7 4.45 4.82 -21.43
C ILE A 7 4.77 3.48 -20.75
N GLY A 8 5.37 2.53 -21.48
CA GLY A 8 5.74 1.22 -20.93
C GLY A 8 6.71 1.34 -19.75
N VAL A 9 7.81 2.08 -19.92
CA VAL A 9 8.82 2.29 -18.87
C VAL A 9 8.22 3.05 -17.67
N SER A 10 7.43 4.10 -17.93
CA SER A 10 6.81 4.89 -16.87
C SER A 10 5.81 4.05 -16.05
N SER A 11 5.01 3.22 -16.73
CA SER A 11 4.05 2.32 -16.08
C SER A 11 4.76 1.27 -15.23
N TYR A 12 5.85 0.69 -15.73
CA TYR A 12 6.65 -0.28 -14.98
C TYR A 12 7.29 0.34 -13.73
N ARG A 13 7.88 1.54 -13.86
CA ARG A 13 8.42 2.27 -12.71
C ARG A 13 7.32 2.65 -11.71
N GLY A 14 6.17 3.10 -12.19
CA GLY A 14 5.01 3.42 -11.37
C GLY A 14 4.47 2.21 -10.60
N TYR A 15 4.40 1.05 -11.26
CA TYR A 15 4.05 -0.23 -10.62
C TYR A 15 4.98 -0.51 -9.43
N HIS A 16 6.30 -0.52 -9.65
CA HIS A 16 7.27 -0.80 -8.59
C HIS A 16 7.28 0.25 -7.48
N TYR A 17 7.10 1.52 -7.83
CA TYR A 17 7.03 2.60 -6.85
C TYR A 17 5.81 2.45 -5.95
N THR A 18 4.62 2.23 -6.52
CA THR A 18 3.37 2.14 -5.76
C THR A 18 3.22 0.86 -4.94
N ASP A 19 4.09 -0.14 -5.14
CA ASP A 19 4.21 -1.35 -4.31
C ASP A 19 5.39 -1.31 -3.32
N SER A 20 6.11 -0.19 -3.28
CA SER A 20 7.24 0.01 -2.36
C SER A 20 6.78 0.37 -0.94
N THR A 21 7.65 0.08 0.04
CA THR A 21 7.46 0.49 1.44
C THR A 21 7.47 1.99 1.60
N GLN A 22 8.28 2.69 0.81
CA GLN A 22 8.33 4.15 0.75
C GLN A 22 6.96 4.71 0.37
N PHE A 23 6.34 4.20 -0.69
CA PHE A 23 5.01 4.67 -1.10
C PHE A 23 3.96 4.41 -0.01
N CYS A 24 3.87 3.17 0.49
CA CYS A 24 2.85 2.80 1.46
C CYS A 24 3.00 3.51 2.80
N GLY A 25 4.23 3.65 3.32
CA GLY A 25 4.46 4.16 4.68
C GLY A 25 4.77 5.65 4.76
N GLN A 26 5.33 6.26 3.72
CA GLN A 26 5.89 7.61 3.80
C GLN A 26 5.15 8.66 2.97
N VAL A 27 4.39 8.27 1.94
CA VAL A 27 3.65 9.26 1.11
C VAL A 27 2.51 9.87 1.90
N CYS A 28 1.68 9.03 2.52
CA CYS A 28 0.61 9.47 3.43
C CYS A 28 1.14 9.58 4.86
N HIS A 29 2.20 10.34 5.06
CA HIS A 29 3.02 10.34 6.29
C HIS A 29 2.26 10.53 7.61
N SER A 30 1.07 11.16 7.61
CA SER A 30 0.32 11.43 8.84
C SER A 30 -0.56 10.24 9.22
N VAL A 31 -1.35 9.74 8.26
CA VAL A 31 -2.30 8.64 8.50
C VAL A 31 -1.64 7.27 8.48
N MET A 32 -0.46 7.14 7.86
CA MET A 32 0.32 5.89 7.81
C MET A 32 1.50 5.87 8.80
N HIS A 33 1.71 6.92 9.60
CA HIS A 33 2.80 6.97 10.57
C HIS A 33 2.79 5.75 11.51
N PRO A 34 1.66 5.39 12.17
CA PRO A 34 1.65 4.30 13.15
C PRO A 34 1.97 2.93 12.53
N GLU A 35 1.48 2.69 11.31
CA GLU A 35 1.74 1.46 10.56
C GLU A 35 3.20 1.41 10.09
N TYR A 36 3.75 2.53 9.64
CA TYR A 36 5.14 2.59 9.20
C TYR A 36 6.13 2.42 10.37
N THR A 37 5.86 3.01 11.53
CA THR A 37 6.69 2.79 12.74
C THR A 37 6.64 1.32 13.15
N SER A 38 5.44 0.74 13.20
CA SER A 38 5.27 -0.69 13.52
C SER A 38 5.98 -1.60 12.52
N TYR A 39 5.95 -1.24 11.23
CA TYR A 39 6.65 -1.97 10.18
C TYR A 39 8.17 -1.98 10.43
N VAL A 40 8.77 -0.82 10.70
CA VAL A 40 10.21 -0.66 10.93
C VAL A 40 10.68 -1.46 12.16
N ASP A 41 9.86 -1.49 13.22
CA ASP A 41 10.18 -2.21 14.46
C ASP A 41 9.84 -3.72 14.39
N SER A 42 9.23 -4.19 13.30
CA SER A 42 8.80 -5.57 13.16
C SER A 42 9.88 -6.49 12.55
N PRO A 43 9.78 -7.82 12.75
CA PRO A 43 10.58 -8.80 12.00
C PRO A 43 10.39 -8.74 10.48
N HIS A 44 9.37 -8.02 9.98
CA HIS A 44 9.03 -7.90 8.58
C HIS A 44 9.59 -6.62 7.92
N ALA A 45 10.41 -5.83 8.62
CA ALA A 45 11.02 -4.59 8.12
C ALA A 45 11.89 -4.75 6.85
N ARG A 46 12.08 -5.98 6.37
CA ARG A 46 12.88 -6.33 5.18
C ARG A 46 12.06 -6.82 4.00
N VAL A 47 10.74 -6.95 4.15
CA VAL A 47 9.82 -7.30 3.05
C VAL A 47 8.92 -6.11 2.73
N THR A 48 8.46 -5.99 1.48
CA THR A 48 7.57 -4.87 1.12
C THR A 48 6.18 -5.05 1.73
N CYS A 49 5.48 -3.94 1.98
CA CYS A 49 4.07 -3.99 2.41
C CYS A 49 3.22 -4.80 1.41
N ALA A 50 3.49 -4.62 0.11
CA ALA A 50 2.79 -5.29 -0.98
C ALA A 50 3.00 -6.81 -0.99
N ALA A 51 4.14 -7.32 -0.47
CA ALA A 51 4.40 -8.75 -0.40
C ALA A 51 3.32 -9.52 0.39
N CYS A 52 2.70 -8.86 1.37
CA CYS A 52 1.60 -9.43 2.15
C CYS A 52 0.24 -8.80 1.83
N HIS A 53 0.16 -7.49 1.58
CA HIS A 53 -1.11 -6.75 1.48
C HIS A 53 -1.69 -6.61 0.07
N VAL A 54 -0.89 -6.80 -0.99
CA VAL A 54 -1.38 -6.73 -2.38
C VAL A 54 -1.61 -8.14 -2.91
N GLY A 55 -0.64 -9.04 -2.69
CA GLY A 55 -0.63 -10.40 -3.24
C GLY A 55 0.04 -10.48 -4.62
N PRO A 56 0.47 -11.68 -5.05
CA PRO A 56 1.25 -11.84 -6.27
C PRO A 56 0.40 -11.67 -7.54
N GLY A 57 1.00 -11.12 -8.59
CA GLY A 57 0.43 -11.09 -9.93
C GLY A 57 -0.44 -9.87 -10.27
N ALA A 58 -0.67 -9.67 -11.56
CA ALA A 58 -1.29 -8.46 -12.10
C ALA A 58 -2.76 -8.25 -11.66
N GLY A 59 -3.54 -9.34 -11.50
CA GLY A 59 -4.93 -9.25 -11.07
C GLY A 59 -5.07 -8.70 -9.64
N TRP A 60 -4.23 -9.18 -8.72
CA TRP A 60 -4.17 -8.70 -7.34
C TRP A 60 -3.67 -7.27 -7.24
N TYR A 61 -2.66 -6.91 -8.05
CA TYR A 61 -2.23 -5.53 -8.20
C TYR A 61 -3.40 -4.60 -8.58
N VAL A 62 -4.10 -4.87 -9.69
CA VAL A 62 -5.22 -4.03 -10.16
C VAL A 62 -6.31 -3.94 -9.10
N LYS A 63 -6.71 -5.07 -8.51
CA LYS A 63 -7.72 -5.12 -7.45
C LYS A 63 -7.33 -4.25 -6.25
N SER A 64 -6.07 -4.35 -5.79
CA SER A 64 -5.57 -3.58 -4.66
C SER A 64 -5.65 -2.08 -4.93
N LYS A 65 -5.21 -1.61 -6.11
CA LYS A 65 -5.20 -0.18 -6.46
C LYS A 65 -6.60 0.37 -6.63
N LEU A 66 -7.51 -0.38 -7.25
CA LEU A 66 -8.92 0.02 -7.35
C LEU A 66 -9.58 0.11 -5.96
N SER A 67 -9.33 -0.86 -5.07
CA SER A 67 -9.84 -0.79 -3.70
C SER A 67 -9.24 0.36 -2.89
N GLY A 68 -7.99 0.72 -3.16
CA GLY A 68 -7.26 1.82 -2.52
C GLY A 68 -7.76 3.21 -2.91
N VAL A 69 -8.50 3.37 -4.03
CA VAL A 69 -9.07 4.66 -4.44
C VAL A 69 -9.93 5.27 -3.34
N ARG A 70 -10.72 4.46 -2.62
CA ARG A 70 -11.52 4.95 -1.48
C ARG A 70 -10.65 5.54 -0.37
N GLN A 71 -9.47 4.98 -0.12
CA GLN A 71 -8.55 5.48 0.90
C GLN A 71 -7.94 6.82 0.48
N VAL A 72 -7.53 6.95 -0.79
CA VAL A 72 -7.02 8.22 -1.34
C VAL A 72 -8.07 9.32 -1.24
N LEU A 73 -9.32 9.01 -1.59
CA LEU A 73 -10.43 9.96 -1.45
C LEU A 73 -10.68 10.30 0.02
N ALA A 74 -10.68 9.32 0.92
CA ALA A 74 -10.88 9.55 2.34
C ALA A 74 -9.82 10.49 2.93
N VAL A 75 -8.55 10.29 2.58
CA VAL A 75 -7.44 11.15 3.02
C VAL A 75 -7.55 12.55 2.42
N THR A 76 -7.83 12.66 1.12
CA THR A 76 -7.99 13.95 0.41
C THR A 76 -9.12 14.80 1.03
N PHE A 77 -10.27 14.18 1.29
CA PHE A 77 -11.46 14.87 1.80
C PHE A 77 -11.59 14.82 3.34
N HIS A 78 -10.60 14.28 4.05
CA HIS A 78 -10.60 14.17 5.51
C HIS A 78 -11.81 13.43 6.09
N THR A 79 -12.33 12.42 5.38
CA THR A 79 -13.51 11.64 5.78
C THR A 79 -13.18 10.31 6.45
N TYR A 80 -11.94 10.11 6.88
CA TYR A 80 -11.51 8.92 7.61
C TYR A 80 -11.77 9.05 9.13
N SER A 81 -12.06 7.93 9.77
CA SER A 81 -12.24 7.85 11.22
C SER A 81 -10.91 7.97 11.96
N ARG A 82 -10.96 8.50 13.19
CA ARG A 82 -9.83 8.51 14.13
C ARG A 82 -10.30 7.88 15.45
N PRO A 83 -9.66 6.81 15.96
CA PRO A 83 -8.51 6.11 15.39
C PRO A 83 -8.84 5.39 14.07
N ILE A 84 -7.83 5.16 13.23
CA ILE A 84 -7.98 4.40 11.98
C ILE A 84 -8.12 2.92 12.37
N PRO A 85 -9.23 2.25 12.01
CA PRO A 85 -9.43 0.85 12.36
C PRO A 85 -8.48 -0.03 11.54
N THR A 86 -7.93 -1.06 12.18
CA THR A 86 -7.14 -2.07 11.48
C THR A 86 -8.03 -2.86 10.52
N PRO A 87 -7.69 -2.98 9.22
CA PRO A 87 -8.49 -3.76 8.27
C PRO A 87 -8.41 -5.27 8.54
N VAL A 88 -7.40 -5.69 9.32
CA VAL A 88 -7.22 -7.07 9.75
C VAL A 88 -8.09 -7.32 10.97
N LEU A 89 -9.31 -7.81 10.73
CA LEU A 89 -10.23 -8.22 11.81
C LEU A 89 -9.81 -9.53 12.47
N ASN A 90 -9.03 -10.37 11.76
CA ASN A 90 -8.56 -11.66 12.25
C ASN A 90 -7.15 -11.92 11.72
N LEU A 91 -6.14 -11.98 12.60
CA LEU A 91 -4.83 -12.52 12.26
C LEU A 91 -4.97 -14.03 12.07
N ARG A 92 -4.31 -14.60 11.05
CA ARG A 92 -4.28 -16.05 10.81
C ARG A 92 -2.82 -16.55 10.75
N PRO A 93 -2.44 -17.54 11.57
CA PRO A 93 -3.23 -18.10 12.67
C PRO A 93 -3.46 -17.04 13.75
N ALA A 94 -4.66 -17.03 14.34
CA ALA A 94 -4.91 -16.19 15.50
C ALA A 94 -3.97 -16.67 16.60
N ARG A 95 -3.32 -15.74 17.32
CA ARG A 95 -2.73 -16.13 18.61
C ARG A 95 -3.90 -16.56 19.48
N GLU A 96 -3.82 -17.80 19.94
CA GLU A 96 -4.64 -18.36 21.01
C GLU A 96 -4.56 -17.51 22.30
#